data_AF-A0A354SFV8-F1
#
_entry.id   AF-A0A354SFV8-F1
#
_cell.length_a   1.000
_cell.length_b   1.000
_cell.length_c   1.000
_cell.angle_alpha   90.00
_cell.angle_beta   90.00
_cell.angle_gamma   90.00
#
_symmetry.space_group_name_H-M   'P 1'
#
loop_
_entity.id
_entity.type
_entity.pdbx_description
1 polymer ?
#
loop_
_entity_poly.entity_id
_entity_poly.type
_entity_poly.pdbx_seq_one_letter_code
_entity_poly.pdbx_strand_id
1 'polypeptide(L)'
;PAGNRIVIVGIGGGASVILADEFSHAGLTLPRLSDDLRQRLIDVFPTEAGRIFKNPIDLNNFETLEKFFKTMKTLDQCEEADMPRGRPLL
;
A
#
# COMPACT_ATOMS: atom_id res chain seq x y z
N PRO A 1 -12.83 7.87 -5.44
CA PRO A 1 -12.47 6.59 -6.10
C PRO A 1 -13.05 6.54 -7.51
N ALA A 2 -12.26 6.18 -8.53
CA ALA A 2 -12.70 6.03 -9.91
C ALA A 2 -13.11 4.57 -10.26
N GLY A 3 -12.92 3.63 -9.34
CA GLY A 3 -13.14 2.20 -9.54
C GLY A 3 -13.04 1.42 -8.22
N ASN A 4 -12.86 0.10 -8.31
CA ASN A 4 -12.88 -0.85 -7.19
C ASN A 4 -11.50 -1.46 -6.86
N ARG A 5 -10.41 -0.93 -7.42
CA ARG A 5 -9.04 -1.43 -7.15
C ARG A 5 -8.49 -0.74 -5.90
N ILE A 6 -7.99 -1.50 -4.92
CA ILE A 6 -7.53 -0.95 -3.63
C ILE A 6 -6.17 -1.51 -3.22
N VAL A 7 -5.34 -0.67 -2.60
CA VAL A 7 -4.11 -1.11 -1.92
C VAL A 7 -4.36 -1.17 -0.42
N ILE A 8 -3.98 -2.29 0.19
CA ILE A 8 -3.88 -2.41 1.65
C ILE A 8 -2.42 -2.18 2.04
N VAL A 9 -2.19 -1.29 3.00
CA VAL A 9 -0.87 -1.08 3.62
C VAL A 9 -1.03 -1.04 5.13
N GLY A 10 -0.19 -1.79 5.84
CA GLY A 10 -0.28 -1.86 7.29
C GLY A 10 0.87 -2.60 7.94
N ILE A 11 0.67 -2.90 9.21
CA ILE A 11 1.56 -3.69 10.04
C ILE A 11 0.81 -4.93 10.47
N GLY A 12 1.32 -6.11 10.13
CA GLY A 12 0.80 -7.39 10.57
C GLY A 12 -0.03 -8.12 9.51
N GLY A 13 0.56 -9.16 8.94
CA GLY A 13 -0.04 -9.91 7.82
C GLY A 13 -1.39 -10.54 8.11
N GLY A 14 -1.69 -10.95 9.35
CA GLY A 14 -2.99 -11.52 9.71
C GLY A 14 -4.16 -10.56 9.49
N ALA A 15 -4.00 -9.30 9.91
CA ALA A 15 -5.01 -8.26 9.69
C ALA A 15 -5.16 -7.95 8.19
N SER A 16 -4.04 -7.94 7.45
CA SER A 16 -4.06 -7.72 6.00
C SER A 16 -4.79 -8.83 5.24
N VAL A 17 -4.69 -10.09 5.67
CA VAL A 17 -5.43 -11.21 5.07
C VAL A 17 -6.93 -11.07 5.34
N ILE A 18 -7.34 -10.81 6.58
CA ILE A 18 -8.76 -10.58 6.92
C ILE A 18 -9.34 -9.43 6.09
N LEU A 19 -8.61 -8.31 5.98
CA LEU A 19 -9.05 -7.18 5.16
C LEU A 19 -9.13 -7.53 3.67
N ALA A 20 -8.17 -8.30 3.14
CA ALA A 20 -8.19 -8.73 1.74
C ALA A 20 -9.41 -9.62 1.44
N ASP A 21 -9.76 -10.52 2.36
CA ASP A 21 -10.95 -11.36 2.24
C ASP A 21 -12.22 -10.50 2.29
N GLU A 22 -12.38 -9.64 3.30
CA GLU A 22 -13.55 -8.76 3.41
C GLU A 22 -13.71 -7.82 2.21
N PHE A 23 -12.61 -7.27 1.70
CA PHE A 23 -12.61 -6.42 0.50
C PHE A 23 -13.03 -7.21 -0.74
N SER A 24 -12.55 -8.44 -0.88
CA SER A 24 -12.97 -9.33 -1.97
C SER A 24 -14.47 -9.66 -1.87
N HIS A 25 -14.97 -9.95 -0.67
CA HIS A 25 -16.41 -10.17 -0.43
C HIS A 25 -17.25 -8.91 -0.76
N ALA A 26 -16.70 -7.71 -0.53
CA ALA A 26 -17.32 -6.44 -0.88
C ALA A 26 -17.20 -6.05 -2.37
N GLY A 27 -16.57 -6.89 -3.21
CA GLY A 27 -16.41 -6.64 -4.65
C GLY A 27 -15.25 -5.70 -5.00
N LEU A 28 -14.34 -5.43 -4.06
CA LEU A 28 -13.08 -4.75 -4.32
C LEU A 28 -12.03 -5.73 -4.84
N THR A 29 -11.03 -5.21 -5.55
CA THR A 29 -9.93 -6.00 -6.09
C THR A 29 -8.60 -5.47 -5.60
N LEU A 30 -7.66 -6.37 -5.35
CA LEU A 30 -6.29 -6.01 -4.95
C LEU A 30 -5.40 -6.13 -6.19
N PRO A 31 -5.13 -5.03 -6.92
CA PRO A 31 -4.31 -5.06 -8.13
C PRO A 31 -2.87 -5.46 -7.81
N ARG A 32 -2.21 -6.07 -8.78
CA ARG A 32 -0.74 -6.22 -8.76
C ARG A 32 -0.11 -4.83 -8.89
N LEU A 33 0.81 -4.52 -7.98
CA LEU A 33 1.61 -3.29 -8.05
C LEU A 33 2.71 -3.45 -9.12
N SER A 34 2.96 -2.39 -9.90
CA SER A 34 4.09 -2.34 -10.83
C SER A 34 5.42 -2.52 -10.11
N ASP A 35 6.40 -3.08 -10.82
CA ASP A 35 7.74 -3.28 -10.25
C ASP A 35 8.42 -1.94 -9.91
N ASP A 36 8.11 -0.88 -10.65
CA ASP A 36 8.54 0.50 -10.38
C ASP A 36 7.99 1.05 -9.05
N LEU A 37 6.67 0.94 -8.81
CA LEU A 37 6.09 1.34 -7.53
C LEU A 37 6.64 0.51 -6.36
N ARG A 38 6.79 -0.80 -6.57
CA ARG A 38 7.37 -1.70 -5.57
C ARG A 38 8.81 -1.33 -5.24
N GLN A 39 9.63 -0.99 -6.23
CA GLN A 39 11.01 -0.57 -6.01
C GLN A 39 11.06 0.74 -5.21
N ARG A 40 10.24 1.73 -5.57
CA ARG A 40 10.14 2.99 -4.79
C ARG A 40 9.75 2.76 -3.33
N LEU A 41 8.92 1.76 -3.04
CA LEU A 41 8.56 1.39 -1.66
C LEU A 41 9.72 0.70 -0.94
N ILE A 42 10.43 -0.21 -1.62
CA ILE A 42 11.62 -0.89 -1.08
C ILE A 42 12.68 0.15 -0.68
N ASP A 43 12.92 1.15 -1.52
CA ASP A 43 13.92 2.19 -1.31
C ASP A 43 13.65 3.10 -0.08
N VAL A 44 12.44 3.05 0.50
CA VAL A 44 12.12 3.75 1.76
C VAL A 44 12.76 3.06 2.98
N PHE A 45 13.01 1.75 2.89
CA PHE A 45 13.47 0.92 4.00
C PHE A 45 14.90 0.42 3.78
N PRO A 46 15.68 0.21 4.85
CA PRO A 46 17.06 -0.26 4.74
C PRO A 46 17.16 -1.75 4.37
N THR A 47 16.06 -2.50 4.49
CA THR A 47 16.00 -3.94 4.22
C THR A 47 14.58 -4.39 3.89
N GLU A 48 14.48 -5.39 3.02
CA GLU A 48 13.23 -6.10 2.74
C GLU A 48 12.88 -7.16 3.80
N ALA A 49 13.80 -7.47 4.71
CA ALA A 49 13.60 -8.54 5.70
C ALA A 49 12.34 -8.28 6.54
N GLY A 50 11.43 -9.26 6.51
CA GLY A 50 10.14 -9.19 7.23
C GLY A 50 9.10 -8.29 6.58
N ARG A 51 9.32 -7.80 5.35
CA ARG A 51 8.38 -6.91 4.66
C ARG A 51 7.83 -7.57 3.41
N ILE A 52 6.59 -7.26 3.08
CA ILE A 52 5.92 -7.66 1.85
C ILE A 52 5.58 -6.40 1.08
N PHE A 53 6.24 -6.20 -0.06
CA PHE A 53 5.98 -5.09 -0.99
C PHE A 53 5.11 -5.55 -2.17
N LYS A 54 4.12 -6.40 -1.89
CA LYS A 54 3.04 -6.76 -2.83
C LYS A 54 1.74 -6.23 -2.24
N ASN A 55 0.61 -6.40 -2.91
CA ASN A 55 -0.69 -6.04 -2.36
C ASN A 55 -1.35 -7.31 -1.79
N PRO A 56 -1.61 -7.42 -0.46
CA PRO A 56 -1.42 -6.43 0.61
C PRO A 56 0.04 -6.13 1.00
N ILE A 57 0.34 -4.87 1.33
CA ILE A 57 1.65 -4.43 1.81
C ILE A 57 1.72 -4.61 3.33
N ASP A 58 2.75 -5.31 3.79
CA ASP A 58 3.04 -5.52 5.22
C ASP A 58 4.46 -5.04 5.54
N LEU A 59 4.61 -4.04 6.41
CA LEU A 59 5.89 -3.37 6.65
C LEU A 59 6.56 -3.75 7.96
N ASN A 60 5.96 -4.62 8.80
CA ASN A 60 6.32 -4.90 10.21
C ASN A 60 6.33 -3.67 11.15
N ASN A 61 6.87 -2.53 10.71
CA ASN A 61 6.79 -1.20 11.28
C ASN A 61 7.17 -0.15 10.20
N PHE A 62 6.87 1.12 10.44
CA PHE A 62 7.34 2.21 9.58
C PHE A 62 8.72 2.75 9.97
N GLU A 63 9.31 2.29 11.07
CA GLU A 63 10.55 2.79 11.72
C GLU A 63 10.52 4.27 12.17
N THR A 64 10.06 5.20 11.34
CA THR A 64 9.97 6.64 11.64
C THR A 64 8.72 7.28 11.02
N LEU A 65 8.31 8.45 11.53
CA LEU A 65 7.24 9.25 10.92
C LEU A 65 7.60 9.68 9.48
N GLU A 66 8.87 9.98 9.22
CA GLU A 66 9.34 10.33 7.87
C GLU A 66 9.10 9.19 6.88
N LYS A 67 9.42 7.95 7.27
CA LYS A 67 9.21 6.76 6.43
C LYS A 67 7.73 6.42 6.27
N PHE A 68 6.91 6.66 7.30
CA PHE A 68 5.45 6.61 7.16
C PHE A 68 4.96 7.58 6.07
N PHE A 69 5.34 8.86 6.14
CA PHE A 69 4.94 9.85 5.13
C PHE A 69 5.50 9.55 3.74
N LYS A 70 6.75 9.08 3.63
CA LYS A 70 7.33 8.63 2.36
C LYS A 70 6.54 7.47 1.76
N THR A 71 6.18 6.47 2.58
CA THR A 71 5.34 5.35 2.13
C THR A 71 3.99 5.82 1.59
N MET A 72 3.29 6.67 2.34
CA MET A 72 1.99 7.20 1.91
C MET A 72 2.10 8.05 0.64
N LYS A 73 3.15 8.86 0.52
CA LYS A 73 3.42 9.67 -0.68
C LYS A 73 3.71 8.80 -1.90
N THR A 74 4.47 7.71 -1.73
CA THR A 74 4.72 6.75 -2.80
C THR A 74 3.42 6.07 -3.24
N LEU A 75 2.54 5.71 -2.30
CA LEU A 75 1.24 5.09 -2.61
C LEU A 75 0.22 6.04 -3.23
N ASP A 76 0.29 7.35 -2.95
CA ASP A 76 -0.54 8.37 -3.62
C ASP A 76 -0.25 8.47 -5.13
N GLN A 77 0.92 7.97 -5.57
CA GLN A 77 1.32 7.84 -6.97
C GLN A 77 0.93 6.49 -7.61
N CYS A 78 0.23 5.62 -6.88
CA CYS A 78 -0.25 4.34 -7.39
C CYS A 78 -1.36 4.57 -8.43
N GLU A 79 -1.10 4.19 -9.69
CA GLU A 79 -2.08 4.29 -10.77
C GLU A 79 -2.91 3.01 -10.91
N GLU A 80 -2.44 1.92 -10.31
CA GLU A 80 -3.06 0.61 -10.33
C GLU A 80 -4.29 0.52 -9.42
N ALA A 81 -4.42 1.43 -8.44
CA ALA A 81 -5.51 1.47 -7.48
C ALA A 81 -6.31 2.78 -7.55
N ASP A 82 -7.59 2.68 -7.22
CA ASP A 82 -8.57 3.76 -7.31
C ASP A 82 -8.74 4.46 -5.96
N MET A 83 -7.65 5.02 -5.42
CA MET A 83 -7.69 5.72 -4.13
C MET A 83 -8.24 7.16 -4.29
N PRO A 84 -8.96 7.70 -3.28
CA PRO A 84 -9.25 9.12 -3.22
C PRO A 84 -7.94 9.91 -3.15
N ARG A 85 -7.57 10.58 -4.24
CA ARG A 85 -6.39 11.46 -4.25
C ARG A 85 -6.67 12.69 -3.39
N GLY A 86 -5.71 13.07 -2.55
CA GLY A 86 -5.78 14.32 -1.81
C GLY A 86 -5.91 15.49 -2.77
N ARG A 87 -6.87 16.40 -2.55
CA ARG A 87 -6.84 17.68 -3.26
C ARG A 87 -5.55 18.40 -2.84
N PRO A 88 -4.85 19.11 -3.76
CA PRO A 88 -3.79 20.01 -3.35
C PRO A 88 -4.33 20.92 -2.25
N LEU A 89 -3.64 20.95 -1.11
CA LEU A 89 -3.89 21.97 -0.10
C LEU A 89 -3.48 23.30 -0.75
N LEU A 90 -4.47 24.09 -1.16
CA LEU A 90 -4.28 25.48 -1.60
C LEU A 90 -3.86 26.34 -0.41
#